data_AF-A0A2T1DD47-F1
#
_entry.id   AF-A0A2T1DD47-F1
#
_cell.length_a   1.000
_cell.length_b   1.000
_cell.length_c   1.000
_cell.angle_alpha   90.00
_cell.angle_beta   90.00
_cell.angle_gamma   90.00
#
_symmetry.space_group_name_H-M   'P 1'
#
loop_
_entity.id
_entity.type
_entity.pdbx_description
1 polymer ?
#
loop_
_entity_poly.entity_id
_entity_poly.type
_entity_poly.pdbx_seq_one_letter_code
_entity_poly.pdbx_strand_id
1 'polypeptide(L)'
;MRFYLPSNSRDSDVAFVRSAQAIHNSDRLNVLNHSFFAIGCAQAGLDILKTTAQTKSYLTIAPALESLTQELSDCRSKIYVAQQQRESFEEKLRLRGWAVNIANRCAQAAVTVSSGAANSKYHPAQRVYREALVFTVSGQTTAVMMATLDRLTRKEDFSPS
;
A
#
# COMPACT_ATOMS: atom_id res chain seq x y z
N MET A 1 6.40 26.03 16.85
CA MET A 1 7.37 26.30 15.78
C MET A 1 6.83 27.44 14.93
N ARG A 2 7.47 28.61 14.96
CA ARG A 2 7.05 29.82 14.22
C ARG A 2 7.75 29.74 12.86
N PHE A 3 7.02 29.62 11.76
CA PHE A 3 7.61 29.75 10.43
C PHE A 3 8.02 31.22 10.27
N TYR A 4 9.33 31.48 10.22
CA TYR A 4 9.86 32.79 9.85
C TYR A 4 9.75 32.90 8.33
N LEU A 5 8.79 33.68 7.84
CA LEU A 5 8.83 34.18 6.48
C LEU A 5 9.98 35.21 6.41
N PRO A 6 10.82 35.18 5.37
CA PRO A 6 11.81 36.23 5.16
C PRO A 6 11.06 37.57 5.10
N SER A 7 11.58 38.59 5.76
CA SER A 7 10.97 39.93 5.88
C SER A 7 10.79 40.70 4.56
N ASN A 8 10.89 40.03 3.40
CA ASN A 8 10.88 40.62 2.07
C ASN A 8 9.98 39.88 1.05
N SER A 9 9.20 38.87 1.45
CA SER A 9 8.21 38.25 0.55
C SER A 9 7.02 39.19 0.36
N ARG A 10 6.72 39.58 -0.89
CA ARG A 10 5.55 40.42 -1.22
C ARG A 10 4.30 39.54 -1.19
N ASP A 11 3.15 40.11 -0.84
CA ASP A 11 1.86 39.37 -0.84
C ASP A 11 1.54 38.76 -2.22
N SER A 12 2.09 39.31 -3.31
CA SER A 12 2.00 38.75 -4.66
C SER A 12 2.70 37.39 -4.85
N ASP A 13 3.57 37.00 -3.92
CA ASP A 13 4.38 35.77 -3.99
C ASP A 13 3.72 34.61 -3.21
N VAL A 14 2.58 34.86 -2.56
CA VAL A 14 1.85 33.88 -1.74
C VAL A 14 0.54 33.50 -2.41
N ALA A 15 0.46 32.27 -2.92
CA ALA A 15 -0.76 31.78 -3.54
C ALA A 15 -1.91 31.63 -2.51
N PHE A 16 -1.64 31.07 -1.32
CA PHE A 16 -2.60 30.92 -0.22
C PHE A 16 -1.91 30.74 1.13
N VAL A 17 -2.48 31.31 2.20
CA VAL A 17 -2.11 31.01 3.60
C VAL A 17 -3.21 30.16 4.22
N ARG A 18 -2.86 28.98 4.76
CA ARG A 18 -3.79 28.12 5.49
C ARG A 18 -3.38 28.01 6.95
N SER A 19 -4.34 27.64 7.82
CA SER A 19 -4.02 27.36 9.22
C SER A 19 -3.08 26.16 9.34
N ALA A 20 -2.27 26.13 10.40
CA ALA A 20 -1.36 25.01 10.68
C ALA A 20 -2.09 23.65 10.72
N GLN A 21 -3.38 23.64 11.06
CA GLN A 21 -4.21 22.44 11.16
C GLN A 21 -4.71 21.91 9.80
N ALA A 22 -4.61 22.69 8.72
CA ALA A 22 -5.20 22.35 7.43
C ALA A 22 -4.62 21.05 6.83
N ILE A 23 -3.33 20.78 7.03
CA ILE A 23 -2.67 19.56 6.56
C ILE A 23 -3.24 18.35 7.28
N HIS A 24 -3.31 18.39 8.61
CA HIS A 24 -3.88 17.31 9.42
C HIS A 24 -5.35 17.01 9.07
N ASN A 25 -6.14 18.05 8.79
CA ASN A 25 -7.54 17.86 8.38
C ASN A 25 -7.64 17.21 6.99
N SER A 26 -6.81 17.65 6.05
CA SER A 26 -6.74 17.05 4.70
C SER A 26 -6.31 15.59 4.75
N ASP A 27 -5.30 15.26 5.54
CA ASP A 27 -4.82 13.88 5.71
C ASP A 27 -5.94 12.97 6.24
N ARG A 28 -6.71 13.45 7.23
CA ARG A 28 -7.84 12.69 7.80
C ARG A 28 -8.96 12.43 6.80
N LEU A 29 -9.23 13.36 5.89
CA LEU A 29 -10.27 13.21 4.88
C LEU A 29 -9.84 12.24 3.77
N ASN A 30 -8.56 12.20 3.43
CA ASN A 30 -8.05 11.54 2.23
C ASN A 30 -7.26 10.25 2.48
N VAL A 31 -7.26 9.72 3.71
CA VAL A 31 -6.48 8.52 4.13
C VAL A 31 -6.53 7.37 3.11
N LEU A 32 -7.72 7.07 2.59
CA LEU A 32 -7.93 5.93 1.69
C LEU A 32 -7.62 6.22 0.22
N ASN A 33 -7.51 7.49 -0.20
CA ASN A 33 -7.34 7.82 -1.63
C ASN A 33 -6.04 7.23 -2.19
N HIS A 34 -4.98 7.19 -1.38
CA HIS A 34 -3.71 6.62 -1.76
C HIS A 34 -3.68 5.08 -1.75
N SER A 35 -4.71 4.42 -1.22
CA SER A 35 -4.78 2.96 -1.14
C SER A 35 -4.93 2.29 -2.50
N PHE A 36 -5.54 2.95 -3.49
CA PHE A 36 -5.71 2.35 -4.82
C PHE A 36 -4.40 2.17 -5.58
N PHE A 37 -3.40 3.01 -5.35
CA PHE A 37 -2.07 2.80 -5.92
C PHE A 37 -1.42 1.52 -5.37
N ALA A 38 -1.57 1.27 -4.06
CA ALA A 38 -1.07 0.05 -3.44
C ALA A 38 -1.84 -1.20 -3.94
N ILE A 39 -3.16 -1.12 -4.06
CA ILE A 39 -3.99 -2.21 -4.61
C ILE A 39 -3.59 -2.53 -6.06
N GLY A 40 -3.36 -1.51 -6.90
CA GLY A 40 -2.89 -1.71 -8.27
C GLY A 40 -1.52 -2.38 -8.33
N CYS A 41 -0.59 -1.95 -7.47
CA CYS A 41 0.72 -2.60 -7.35
C CYS A 41 0.61 -4.05 -6.87
N ALA A 42 -0.30 -4.34 -5.94
CA ALA A 42 -0.58 -5.71 -5.48
C ALA A 42 -1.06 -6.59 -6.63
N GLN A 43 -1.99 -6.09 -7.45
CA GLN A 43 -2.49 -6.80 -8.63
C GLN A 43 -1.37 -7.11 -9.63
N ALA A 44 -0.46 -6.16 -9.88
CA ALA A 44 0.69 -6.39 -10.75
C ALA A 44 1.61 -7.51 -10.23
N GLY A 45 1.74 -7.66 -8.92
CA GLY A 45 2.42 -8.81 -8.29
C GLY A 45 1.70 -10.13 -8.57
N LEU A 46 0.37 -10.16 -8.38
CA LEU A 46 -0.46 -11.35 -8.65
C LEU A 46 -0.41 -11.77 -10.11
N ASP A 47 -0.36 -10.83 -11.05
CA ASP A 47 -0.28 -11.13 -12.48
C ASP A 47 1.01 -11.91 -12.80
N ILE A 48 2.14 -11.56 -12.15
CA ILE A 48 3.41 -12.29 -12.26
C ILE A 48 3.29 -13.69 -11.65
N LEU A 49 2.63 -13.83 -10.49
CA LEU A 49 2.36 -15.16 -9.90
C LEU A 49 1.54 -16.02 -10.85
N LYS A 50 0.48 -15.45 -11.43
CA LYS A 50 -0.42 -16.13 -12.36
C LYS A 50 0.32 -16.62 -13.60
N THR A 51 1.12 -15.78 -14.24
CA THR A 51 1.97 -16.20 -15.37
C THR A 51 2.97 -17.28 -14.96
N THR A 52 3.53 -17.21 -13.75
CA THR A 52 4.45 -18.23 -13.25
C THR A 52 3.74 -19.55 -12.97
N ALA A 53 2.52 -19.52 -12.42
CA ALA A 53 1.71 -20.72 -12.16
C ALA A 53 1.34 -21.48 -13.45
N GLN A 54 1.21 -20.77 -14.57
CA GLN A 54 0.96 -21.35 -15.89
C GLN A 54 2.19 -22.06 -16.47
N THR A 55 3.40 -21.67 -16.06
CA THR A 55 4.66 -22.16 -16.64
C THR A 55 5.45 -23.07 -15.70
N LYS A 56 5.20 -23.00 -14.39
CA LYS A 56 5.84 -23.82 -13.35
C LYS A 56 4.78 -24.52 -12.51
N SER A 57 4.79 -25.85 -12.52
CA SER A 57 3.84 -26.69 -11.78
C SER A 57 4.27 -26.98 -10.34
N TYR A 58 4.67 -25.96 -9.58
CA TYR A 58 4.96 -26.13 -8.16
C TYR A 58 3.66 -26.14 -7.36
N LEU A 59 3.50 -27.14 -6.49
CA LEU A 59 2.28 -27.36 -5.68
C LEU A 59 1.91 -26.16 -4.79
N THR A 60 2.86 -25.29 -4.46
CA THR A 60 2.66 -24.16 -3.55
C THR A 60 2.26 -22.85 -4.25
N ILE A 61 2.47 -22.70 -5.56
CA ILE A 61 2.19 -21.43 -6.25
C ILE A 61 0.69 -21.18 -6.38
N ALA A 62 -0.08 -22.18 -6.78
CA ALA A 62 -1.53 -22.01 -6.99
C ALA A 62 -2.27 -21.66 -5.68
N PRO A 63 -2.05 -22.36 -4.54
CA PRO A 63 -2.65 -21.96 -3.27
C PRO A 63 -2.26 -20.55 -2.82
N ALA A 64 -0.98 -20.16 -3.00
CA ALA A 64 -0.53 -18.81 -2.65
C ALA A 64 -1.21 -17.74 -3.52
N LEU A 65 -1.33 -17.99 -4.83
CA LEU A 65 -2.02 -17.10 -5.76
C LEU A 65 -3.50 -16.95 -5.37
N GLU A 66 -4.20 -18.05 -5.08
CA GLU A 66 -5.60 -18.02 -4.65
C GLU A 66 -5.79 -17.22 -3.37
N SER A 67 -5.00 -17.54 -2.33
CA SER A 67 -5.06 -16.87 -1.03
C SER A 67 -4.82 -15.36 -1.14
N LEU A 68 -3.75 -14.95 -1.83
CA LEU A 68 -3.43 -13.52 -1.99
C LEU A 68 -4.45 -12.79 -2.89
N THR A 69 -5.02 -13.47 -3.90
CA THR A 69 -6.07 -12.91 -4.75
C THR A 69 -7.33 -12.66 -3.94
N GLN A 70 -7.74 -13.62 -3.10
CA GLN A 70 -8.90 -13.46 -2.23
C GLN A 70 -8.68 -12.31 -1.24
N GLU A 71 -7.53 -12.27 -0.56
CA GLU A 71 -7.23 -11.21 0.40
C GLU A 71 -7.19 -9.82 -0.25
N LEU A 72 -6.61 -9.70 -1.45
CA LEU A 72 -6.62 -8.44 -2.21
C LEU A 72 -8.06 -8.02 -2.57
N SER A 73 -8.89 -8.97 -2.99
CA SER A 73 -10.30 -8.71 -3.32
C SER A 73 -11.08 -8.21 -2.10
N ASP A 74 -10.88 -8.83 -0.94
CA ASP A 74 -11.51 -8.43 0.31
C ASP A 74 -11.06 -7.04 0.75
N CYS A 75 -9.75 -6.78 0.71
CA CYS A 75 -9.17 -5.47 1.04
C CYS A 75 -9.76 -4.37 0.15
N ARG A 76 -9.76 -4.60 -1.17
CA ARG A 76 -10.31 -3.69 -2.16
C ARG A 76 -11.79 -3.42 -1.92
N SER A 77 -12.58 -4.46 -1.68
CA SER A 77 -14.03 -4.34 -1.47
C SER A 77 -14.34 -3.52 -0.21
N LYS A 78 -13.65 -3.78 0.90
CA LYS A 78 -13.83 -3.00 2.13
C LYS A 78 -13.40 -1.54 1.98
N ILE A 79 -12.33 -1.27 1.22
CA ILE A 79 -11.92 0.10 0.92
C ILE A 79 -12.97 0.84 0.09
N TYR A 80 -13.56 0.20 -0.92
CA TYR A 80 -14.64 0.80 -1.70
C TYR A 80 -15.85 1.14 -0.84
N VAL A 81 -16.28 0.21 0.02
CA VAL A 81 -17.39 0.45 0.97
C VAL A 81 -17.05 1.62 1.90
N ALA A 82 -15.84 1.63 2.48
CA ALA A 82 -15.39 2.65 3.42
C ALA A 82 -15.21 4.05 2.82
N GLN A 83 -15.10 4.16 1.50
CA GLN A 83 -15.10 5.44 0.80
C GLN A 83 -16.52 5.99 0.57
N GLN A 84 -17.49 5.12 0.33
CA GLN A 84 -18.88 5.51 0.11
C GLN A 84 -19.62 5.78 1.42
N GLN A 85 -19.23 5.10 2.48
CA GLN A 85 -19.85 5.19 3.80
C GLN A 85 -19.04 6.08 4.75
N ARG A 86 -19.70 6.61 5.78
CA ARG A 86 -19.03 7.35 6.87
C ARG A 86 -18.38 6.37 7.85
N GLU A 87 -17.28 5.77 7.42
CA GLU A 87 -16.44 4.96 8.29
C GLU A 87 -15.62 5.81 9.27
N SER A 88 -15.30 5.21 10.42
CA SER A 88 -14.45 5.83 11.42
C SER A 88 -13.04 6.08 10.87
N PHE A 89 -12.35 7.08 11.42
CA PHE A 89 -10.96 7.37 11.03
C PHE A 89 -10.03 6.19 11.34
N GLU A 90 -10.25 5.49 12.45
CA GLU A 90 -9.48 4.31 12.85
C GLU A 90 -9.65 3.16 11.84
N GLU A 91 -10.87 2.88 11.39
CA GLU A 91 -11.13 1.85 10.40
C GLU A 91 -10.46 2.20 9.06
N LYS A 92 -10.50 3.47 8.66
CA LYS A 92 -9.78 3.94 7.46
C LYS A 92 -8.27 3.76 7.59
N LEU A 93 -7.68 4.00 8.76
CA LEU A 93 -6.27 3.74 9.00
C LEU A 93 -5.96 2.24 8.92
N ARG A 94 -6.79 1.38 9.51
CA ARG A 94 -6.65 -0.07 9.46
C ARG A 94 -6.68 -0.60 8.02
N LEU A 95 -7.63 -0.12 7.22
CA LEU A 95 -7.74 -0.45 5.80
C LEU A 95 -6.54 0.07 4.99
N ARG A 96 -6.04 1.27 5.29
CA ARG A 96 -4.83 1.81 4.67
C ARG A 96 -3.61 0.94 4.98
N GLY A 97 -3.43 0.56 6.24
CA GLY A 97 -2.37 -0.35 6.68
C GLY A 97 -2.46 -1.71 5.98
N TRP A 98 -3.67 -2.25 5.82
CA TRP A 98 -3.92 -3.49 5.08
C TRP A 98 -3.53 -3.37 3.60
N ALA A 99 -3.94 -2.30 2.91
CA ALA A 99 -3.59 -2.08 1.51
C ALA A 99 -2.07 -2.03 1.28
N VAL A 100 -1.33 -1.34 2.16
CA VAL A 100 0.14 -1.30 2.11
C VAL A 100 0.73 -2.69 2.33
N ASN A 101 0.23 -3.42 3.33
CA ASN A 101 0.73 -4.75 3.67
C ASN A 101 0.49 -5.78 2.55
N ILE A 102 -0.72 -5.84 1.98
CA ILE A 102 -1.02 -6.79 0.90
C ILE A 102 -0.24 -6.46 -0.39
N ALA A 103 0.00 -5.18 -0.69
CA ALA A 103 0.86 -4.77 -1.80
C ALA A 103 2.30 -5.29 -1.65
N ASN A 104 2.87 -5.16 -0.45
CA ASN A 104 4.21 -5.67 -0.17
C ASN A 104 4.27 -7.20 -0.25
N ARG A 105 3.26 -7.91 0.29
CA ARG A 105 3.21 -9.38 0.25
C ARG A 105 3.06 -9.91 -1.19
N CYS A 106 2.19 -9.33 -2.01
CA CYS A 106 2.06 -9.71 -3.42
C CYS A 106 3.35 -9.42 -4.21
N ALA A 107 3.99 -8.27 -3.97
CA ALA A 107 5.24 -7.92 -4.63
C ALA A 107 6.41 -8.84 -4.23
N GLN A 108 6.50 -9.19 -2.94
CA GLN A 108 7.48 -10.14 -2.44
C GLN A 108 7.23 -11.53 -3.03
N ALA A 109 5.97 -11.99 -3.07
CA ALA A 109 5.63 -13.26 -3.71
C ALA A 109 6.05 -13.28 -5.19
N ALA A 110 5.87 -12.16 -5.91
CA ALA A 110 6.29 -12.05 -7.31
C ALA A 110 7.80 -12.20 -7.49
N VAL A 111 8.59 -11.61 -6.59
CA VAL A 111 10.04 -11.82 -6.54
C VAL A 111 10.38 -13.28 -6.25
N THR A 112 9.74 -13.88 -5.24
CA THR A 112 9.99 -15.28 -4.83
C THR A 112 9.77 -16.26 -5.97
N VAL A 113 8.63 -16.19 -6.67
CA VAL A 113 8.31 -17.12 -7.77
C VAL A 113 9.16 -16.89 -9.02
N SER A 114 9.71 -15.68 -9.16
CA SER A 114 10.63 -15.29 -10.23
C SER A 114 12.09 -15.68 -9.92
N SER A 115 12.41 -15.97 -8.66
CA SER A 115 13.75 -16.40 -8.21
C SER A 115 14.85 -15.43 -8.67
N GLY A 116 16.03 -15.92 -9.07
CA GLY A 116 17.14 -15.07 -9.50
C GLY A 116 16.83 -14.12 -10.68
N ALA A 117 15.85 -14.47 -11.53
CA ALA A 117 15.44 -13.60 -12.64
C ALA A 117 14.89 -12.26 -12.16
N ALA A 118 14.30 -12.21 -10.95
CA ALA A 118 13.82 -10.97 -10.34
C ALA A 118 14.92 -9.93 -10.10
N ASN A 119 16.20 -10.34 -10.06
CA ASN A 119 17.32 -9.41 -9.91
C ASN A 119 17.65 -8.64 -11.21
N SER A 120 17.16 -9.12 -12.36
CA SER A 120 17.33 -8.43 -13.64
C SER A 120 16.57 -7.10 -13.66
N LYS A 121 17.21 -6.05 -14.20
CA LYS A 121 16.59 -4.73 -14.41
C LYS A 121 15.34 -4.80 -15.30
N TYR A 122 15.26 -5.81 -16.15
CA TYR A 122 14.19 -5.99 -17.13
C TYR A 122 13.08 -6.91 -16.64
N HIS A 123 13.25 -7.56 -15.48
CA HIS A 123 12.20 -8.40 -14.94
C HIS A 123 11.13 -7.56 -14.23
N PRO A 124 9.84 -7.72 -14.54
CA PRO A 124 8.78 -6.89 -13.98
C PRO A 124 8.67 -7.00 -12.45
N ALA A 125 8.98 -8.17 -11.87
CA ALA A 125 8.99 -8.36 -10.41
C ALA A 125 9.89 -7.37 -9.67
N GLN A 126 11.02 -6.98 -10.27
CA GLN A 126 11.95 -6.01 -9.67
C GLN A 126 11.31 -4.61 -9.56
N ARG A 127 10.59 -4.21 -10.61
CA ARG A 127 9.89 -2.92 -10.65
C ARG A 127 8.76 -2.90 -9.63
N VAL A 128 7.91 -3.93 -9.64
CA VAL A 128 6.76 -4.06 -8.73
C VAL A 128 7.23 -4.05 -7.27
N TYR A 129 8.32 -4.74 -6.94
CA TYR A 129 8.87 -4.74 -5.59
C TYR A 129 9.33 -3.35 -5.13
N ARG A 130 10.01 -2.59 -5.98
CA ARG A 130 10.40 -1.21 -5.66
C ARG A 130 9.21 -0.25 -5.53
N GLU A 131 8.21 -0.39 -6.39
CA GLU A 131 6.98 0.40 -6.31
C GLU A 131 6.23 0.11 -5.01
N ALA A 132 6.17 -1.14 -4.58
CA ALA A 132 5.53 -1.52 -3.31
C ALA A 132 6.16 -0.82 -2.09
N LEU A 133 7.50 -0.66 -2.08
CA LEU A 133 8.22 0.07 -1.03
C LEU A 133 7.85 1.56 -0.97
N VAL A 134 7.42 2.17 -2.08
CA VAL A 134 7.01 3.58 -2.07
C VAL A 134 5.82 3.79 -1.11
N PHE A 135 4.95 2.79 -0.96
CA PHE A 135 3.76 2.90 -0.10
C PHE A 135 4.04 2.78 1.39
N THR A 136 5.23 2.33 1.80
CA THR A 136 5.69 2.35 3.21
C THR A 136 6.42 3.63 3.58
N VAL A 137 6.66 4.54 2.63
CA VAL A 137 7.31 5.85 2.87
C VAL A 137 6.48 7.05 2.44
N SER A 138 5.63 6.90 1.42
CA SER A 138 4.82 8.00 0.85
C SER A 138 3.42 8.03 1.45
N GLY A 139 2.95 9.23 1.80
CA GLY A 139 1.64 9.40 2.46
C GLY A 139 1.58 8.76 3.86
N GLN A 140 2.74 8.62 4.49
CA GLN A 140 2.96 7.92 5.75
C GLN A 140 2.94 8.89 6.93
N THR A 141 1.74 9.31 7.32
CA THR A 141 1.56 10.05 8.58
C THR A 141 1.83 9.12 9.76
N THR A 142 2.15 9.65 10.94
CA THR A 142 2.38 8.84 12.15
C THR A 142 1.25 7.84 12.42
N ALA A 143 -0.01 8.23 12.17
CA ALA A 143 -1.15 7.35 12.37
C ALA A 143 -1.20 6.20 11.34
N VAL A 144 -0.85 6.47 10.08
CA VAL A 144 -0.72 5.43 9.05
C VAL A 144 0.42 4.49 9.40
N MET A 145 1.55 5.03 9.89
CA MET A 145 2.72 4.24 10.28
C MET A 145 2.37 3.22 11.35
N MET A 146 1.68 3.68 12.39
CA MET A 146 1.22 2.82 13.48
C MET A 146 0.27 1.74 12.96
N ALA A 147 -0.68 2.07 12.08
CA ALA A 147 -1.60 1.09 11.50
C ALA A 147 -0.89 0.07 10.58
N THR A 148 0.13 0.51 9.82
CA THR A 148 0.97 -0.38 9.01
C THR A 148 1.79 -1.31 9.88
N LEU A 149 2.41 -0.81 10.96
CA LEU A 149 3.15 -1.64 11.92
C LEU A 149 2.24 -2.65 12.60
N ASP A 150 1.07 -2.23 13.10
CA ASP A 150 0.06 -3.11 13.69
C ASP A 150 -0.33 -4.24 12.73
N ARG A 151 -0.53 -3.92 11.44
CA ARG A 151 -0.82 -4.95 10.43
C ARG A 151 0.36 -5.91 10.21
N LEU A 152 1.60 -5.41 10.17
CA LEU A 152 2.79 -6.24 9.96
C LEU A 152 3.09 -7.18 11.14
N THR A 153 2.75 -6.78 12.36
CA THR A 153 3.00 -7.56 13.57
C THR A 153 1.86 -8.49 13.96
N ARG A 154 0.73 -8.46 13.23
CA ARG A 154 -0.34 -9.45 13.41
C ARG A 154 0.19 -10.84 13.12
N LYS A 155 0.05 -11.75 14.08
CA LYS A 155 0.35 -13.17 13.88
C LYS A 155 -0.67 -13.73 12.90
N GLU A 156 -0.20 -14.24 11.77
CA GLU A 156 -0.99 -15.15 10.95
C GLU A 156 -0.89 -16.53 11.61
N ASP A 157 -2.03 -17.17 11.87
CA ASP A 157 -2.05 -18.54 12.39
C ASP A 157 -1.48 -19.46 11.29
N PHE A 158 -0.20 -19.78 11.41
CA PHE A 158 0.46 -20.73 10.53
C PHE A 158 -0.03 -22.13 10.87
N SER A 159 -0.95 -22.64 10.07
CA SER A 159 -1.33 -24.06 10.06
C SER A 159 -0.54 -24.76 8.96
N PRO A 160 0.54 -25.50 9.27
CA PRO A 160 1.20 -26.34 8.28
C PRO A 160 0.22 -27.44 7.86
N SER A 161 -0.07 -27.50 6.56
CA SER A 161 -0.72 -28.62 5.89
C SER A 161 0.18 -29.85 5.86
#